data_AF-A0AB36JHG1-F1
#
_entry.id   AF-A0AB36JHG1-F1
#
_cell.length_a   1.000
_cell.length_b   1.000
_cell.length_c   1.000
_cell.angle_alpha   90.00
_cell.angle_beta   90.00
_cell.angle_gamma   90.00
#
_symmetry.space_group_name_H-M   'P 1'
#
loop_
_entity.id
_entity.type
_entity.pdbx_description
1 polymer ?
#
loop_
_entity_poly.entity_id
_entity_poly.type
_entity_poly.pdbx_seq_one_letter_code
_entity_poly.pdbx_strand_id
1 'polypeptide(L)'
;MTEPTQRAKELYIQFLGHFLNMHKAGVLKEYKSFEIPREVELEWLQEWAMEHVKQLSIRDWDAITILESISRNYQDSWIVEKVASFASRNIMSADSLVRLIYAEKMLEIIRSHNQVITKELLFQGCKVAVQILEDVISQPLVIDPGHELKEHNLKDKRALNSRAQQGIEEVKVLINS
;
A
#
# COMPACT_ATOMS: atom_id res chain seq x y z
N MET A 1 21.08 -18.88 -8.29
CA MET A 1 21.56 -17.60 -7.72
C MET A 1 22.85 -17.88 -6.97
N THR A 2 23.83 -16.99 -7.02
CA THR A 2 25.04 -17.11 -6.17
C THR A 2 24.68 -16.72 -4.74
N GLU A 3 25.35 -17.28 -3.73
CA GLU A 3 25.10 -16.94 -2.31
C GLU A 3 25.18 -15.42 -2.02
N PRO A 4 26.15 -14.65 -2.57
CA PRO A 4 26.20 -13.19 -2.38
C PRO A 4 24.95 -12.47 -2.90
N THR A 5 24.40 -12.90 -4.05
CA THR A 5 23.18 -12.31 -4.62
C THR A 5 21.95 -12.60 -3.75
N GLN A 6 21.89 -13.78 -3.14
CA GLN A 6 20.78 -14.16 -2.25
C GLN A 6 20.79 -13.32 -0.97
N ARG A 7 21.95 -13.15 -0.33
CA ARG A 7 22.08 -12.32 0.87
C ARG A 7 21.75 -10.85 0.60
N ALA A 8 22.23 -10.31 -0.52
CA ALA A 8 21.89 -8.96 -0.95
C ALA A 8 20.37 -8.79 -1.13
N LYS A 9 19.72 -9.76 -1.79
CA LYS A 9 18.26 -9.77 -2.01
C LYS A 9 17.49 -9.79 -0.69
N GLU A 10 17.88 -10.65 0.25
CA GLU A 10 17.25 -10.75 1.58
C GLU A 10 17.32 -9.43 2.34
N LEU A 11 18.50 -8.81 2.40
CA LEU A 11 18.67 -7.50 3.01
C LEU A 11 17.81 -6.45 2.29
N TYR A 12 17.84 -6.44 0.96
CA TYR A 12 17.11 -5.44 0.19
C TYR A 12 15.60 -5.50 0.44
N ILE A 13 15.05 -6.71 0.40
CA ILE A 13 13.64 -7.01 0.64
C ILE A 13 13.24 -6.73 2.09
N GLN A 14 14.04 -7.15 3.07
CA GLN A 14 13.76 -6.94 4.50
C GLN A 14 13.50 -5.46 4.81
N PHE A 15 14.22 -4.58 4.12
CA PHE A 15 14.09 -3.13 4.30
C PHE A 15 13.30 -2.46 3.16
N LEU A 16 12.69 -3.23 2.24
CA LEU A 16 11.89 -2.75 1.11
C LEU A 16 12.59 -1.67 0.27
N GLY A 17 13.92 -1.79 0.11
CA GLY A 17 14.76 -0.80 -0.57
C GLY A 17 15.03 0.50 0.20
N HIS A 18 14.59 0.63 1.46
CA HIS A 18 14.86 1.81 2.28
C HIS A 18 16.29 1.79 2.85
N PHE A 19 17.24 2.35 2.11
CA PHE A 19 18.65 2.45 2.54
C PHE A 19 18.85 3.17 3.88
N LEU A 20 17.98 4.12 4.23
CA LEU A 20 18.03 4.78 5.55
C LEU A 20 17.76 3.78 6.69
N ASN A 21 16.83 2.85 6.49
CA ASN A 21 16.50 1.84 7.50
C ASN A 21 17.62 0.80 7.59
N MET A 22 18.22 0.41 6.46
CA MET A 22 19.42 -0.43 6.45
C MET A 22 20.60 0.24 7.17
N HIS A 23 20.77 1.56 7.02
CA HIS A 23 21.81 2.30 7.72
C HIS A 23 21.58 2.28 9.23
N LYS A 24 20.34 2.54 9.67
CA LYS A 24 19.96 2.46 11.09
C LYS A 24 20.15 1.06 11.66
N ALA A 25 19.93 0.02 10.86
CA ALA A 25 20.16 -1.37 11.23
C ALA A 25 21.62 -1.83 11.11
N GLY A 26 22.55 -0.98 10.64
CA GLY A 26 23.97 -1.29 10.51
C GLY A 26 24.36 -2.17 9.31
N VAL A 27 23.41 -2.55 8.47
CA VAL A 27 23.62 -3.50 7.35
C VAL A 27 23.85 -2.83 6.00
N LEU A 28 23.75 -1.50 5.91
CA LEU A 28 23.89 -0.80 4.61
C LEU A 28 25.28 -0.99 3.98
N LYS A 29 26.34 -1.04 4.78
CA LYS A 29 27.71 -1.27 4.26
C LYS A 29 27.86 -2.68 3.69
N GLU A 30 27.30 -3.67 4.38
CA GLU A 30 27.24 -5.06 3.89
C GLU A 30 26.48 -5.10 2.57
N TYR A 31 25.28 -4.51 2.51
CA TYR A 31 24.49 -4.47 1.29
C TYR A 31 25.24 -3.84 0.10
N LYS A 32 25.84 -2.66 0.31
CA LYS A 32 26.57 -1.95 -0.75
C LYS A 32 27.82 -2.70 -1.24
N SER A 33 28.39 -3.59 -0.43
CA SER A 33 29.55 -4.41 -0.82
C SER A 33 29.24 -5.44 -1.91
N PHE A 34 27.96 -5.76 -2.12
CA PHE A 34 27.52 -6.67 -3.17
C PHE A 34 27.38 -6.00 -4.55
N GLU A 35 27.50 -4.66 -4.63
CA GLU A 35 27.50 -3.88 -5.88
C GLU A 35 26.33 -4.23 -6.82
N ILE A 36 25.15 -4.44 -6.24
CA ILE A 36 23.95 -4.83 -7.00
C ILE A 36 23.53 -3.69 -7.93
N PRO A 37 23.39 -3.93 -9.25
CA PRO A 37 22.88 -2.93 -10.19
C PRO A 37 21.43 -2.57 -9.88
N ARG A 38 21.05 -1.33 -10.20
CA ARG A 38 19.70 -0.81 -9.91
C ARG A 38 18.61 -1.61 -10.64
N GLU A 39 18.91 -2.12 -11.82
CA GLU A 39 18.00 -2.93 -12.62
C GLU A 39 17.60 -4.21 -11.87
N VAL A 40 18.56 -4.87 -11.23
CA VAL A 40 18.34 -6.08 -10.43
C VAL A 40 17.53 -5.77 -9.17
N GLU A 41 17.77 -4.62 -8.53
CA GLU A 41 16.95 -4.17 -7.40
C GLU A 41 15.48 -3.96 -7.80
N LEU A 42 15.24 -3.41 -8.99
CA LEU A 42 13.89 -3.19 -9.52
C LEU A 42 13.20 -4.51 -9.86
N GLU A 43 13.92 -5.48 -10.42
CA GLU A 43 13.41 -6.84 -10.64
C GLU A 43 12.96 -7.48 -9.32
N TRP A 44 13.74 -7.36 -8.24
CA TRP A 44 13.35 -7.89 -6.94
C TRP A 44 12.11 -7.21 -6.35
N LEU A 45 11.99 -5.88 -6.48
CA LEU A 45 10.78 -5.18 -6.04
C LEU A 45 9.55 -5.60 -6.86
N GLN A 46 9.72 -5.78 -8.16
CA GLN A 46 8.64 -6.24 -9.03
C GLN A 46 8.18 -7.65 -8.65
N GLU A 47 9.10 -8.60 -8.50
CA GLU A 47 8.79 -9.97 -8.05
C GLU A 47 8.03 -9.96 -6.71
N TRP A 48 8.53 -9.16 -5.76
CA TRP A 48 7.94 -9.06 -4.42
C TRP A 48 6.57 -8.40 -4.44
N ALA A 49 6.39 -7.33 -5.22
CA ALA A 49 5.09 -6.69 -5.42
C ALA A 49 4.09 -7.64 -6.08
N MET A 50 4.52 -8.41 -7.08
CA MET A 50 3.65 -9.41 -7.73
C MET A 50 3.17 -10.47 -6.74
N GLU A 51 4.02 -10.89 -5.82
CA GLU A 51 3.64 -11.85 -4.78
C GLU A 51 2.63 -11.24 -3.80
N HIS A 52 2.83 -10.00 -3.36
CA HIS A 52 1.91 -9.34 -2.44
C HIS A 52 0.57 -8.97 -3.09
N VAL A 53 0.54 -8.70 -4.40
CA VAL A 53 -0.72 -8.53 -5.13
C VAL A 53 -1.57 -9.80 -5.10
N LYS A 54 -0.97 -10.99 -5.15
CA LYS A 54 -1.71 -12.26 -5.02
C LYS A 54 -2.23 -12.51 -3.61
N GLN A 55 -1.61 -11.88 -2.61
CA GLN A 55 -1.94 -12.02 -1.19
C GLN A 55 -2.94 -10.95 -0.73
N LEU A 56 -3.40 -10.05 -1.61
CA LEU A 56 -4.47 -9.12 -1.29
C LEU A 56 -5.70 -9.87 -0.75
N SER A 57 -6.20 -9.40 0.38
CA SER A 57 -7.18 -10.08 1.22
C SER A 57 -8.26 -9.11 1.68
N ILE A 58 -9.48 -9.61 1.86
CA ILE A 58 -10.57 -8.87 2.50
C ILE A 58 -10.59 -9.07 4.03
N ARG A 59 -9.73 -9.93 4.56
CA ARG A 59 -9.68 -10.33 5.97
C ARG A 59 -8.59 -9.63 6.76
N ASP A 60 -7.69 -8.93 6.09
CA ASP A 60 -6.52 -8.26 6.66
C ASP A 60 -6.03 -7.19 5.66
N TRP A 61 -5.06 -6.38 6.05
CA TRP A 61 -4.50 -5.29 5.25
C TRP A 61 -2.97 -5.34 5.13
N ASP A 62 -2.36 -6.49 5.40
CA ASP A 62 -0.89 -6.62 5.44
C ASP A 62 -0.31 -6.47 4.04
N ALA A 63 -0.88 -7.20 3.07
CA ALA A 63 -0.41 -7.17 1.69
C ALA A 63 -0.46 -5.76 1.07
N ILE A 64 -1.56 -5.02 1.27
CA ILE A 64 -1.65 -3.64 0.75
C ILE A 64 -0.71 -2.68 1.47
N THR A 65 -0.43 -2.88 2.76
CA THR A 65 0.54 -2.09 3.51
C THR A 65 1.97 -2.28 2.98
N ILE A 66 2.31 -3.51 2.59
CA ILE A 66 3.60 -3.81 1.96
C ILE A 66 3.67 -3.21 0.56
N LEU A 67 2.61 -3.32 -0.25
CA LEU A 67 2.56 -2.68 -1.58
C LEU A 67 2.69 -1.16 -1.51
N GLU A 68 2.07 -0.52 -0.52
CA GLU A 68 2.24 0.91 -0.24
C GLU A 68 3.69 1.28 0.06
N SER A 69 4.38 0.46 0.85
CA SER A 69 5.79 0.69 1.15
C SER A 69 6.69 0.51 -0.08
N ILE A 70 6.43 -0.51 -0.90
CA ILE A 70 7.16 -0.74 -2.18
C ILE A 70 6.98 0.43 -3.15
N SER A 71 5.75 0.96 -3.23
CA SER A 71 5.37 2.05 -4.14
C SER A 71 6.23 3.30 -3.98
N ARG A 72 6.84 3.51 -2.81
CA ARG A 72 7.74 4.65 -2.53
C ARG A 72 9.09 4.54 -3.24
N ASN A 73 9.53 3.32 -3.59
CA ASN A 73 10.84 3.04 -4.19
C ASN A 73 10.74 2.38 -5.58
N TYR A 74 9.52 2.07 -6.03
CA TYR A 74 9.22 1.42 -7.30
C TYR A 74 8.15 2.22 -8.03
N GLN A 75 8.50 2.79 -9.18
CA GLN A 75 7.70 3.79 -9.91
C GLN A 75 7.05 3.18 -11.15
N ASP A 76 6.32 2.08 -10.95
CA ASP A 76 5.55 1.45 -12.03
C ASP A 76 4.06 1.38 -11.65
N SER A 77 3.25 2.04 -12.48
CA SER A 77 1.82 2.28 -12.24
C SER A 77 0.95 1.01 -12.17
N TRP A 78 1.46 -0.16 -12.57
CA TRP A 78 0.66 -1.40 -12.54
C TRP A 78 0.19 -1.78 -11.13
N ILE A 79 0.92 -1.42 -10.07
CA ILE A 79 0.50 -1.67 -8.68
C ILE A 79 -0.83 -0.96 -8.41
N VAL A 80 -0.98 0.29 -8.88
CA VAL A 80 -2.22 1.07 -8.74
C VAL A 80 -3.38 0.34 -9.42
N GLU A 81 -3.17 -0.14 -10.64
CA GLU A 81 -4.18 -0.88 -11.40
C GLU A 81 -4.62 -2.16 -10.68
N LYS A 82 -3.67 -2.97 -10.21
CA LYS A 82 -3.98 -4.25 -9.54
C LYS A 82 -4.70 -4.04 -8.22
N VAL A 83 -4.25 -3.08 -7.41
CA VAL A 83 -4.88 -2.77 -6.12
C VAL A 83 -6.28 -2.20 -6.34
N ALA A 84 -6.47 -1.26 -7.26
CA ALA A 84 -7.79 -0.71 -7.57
C ALA A 84 -8.76 -1.77 -8.12
N SER A 85 -8.26 -2.65 -8.99
CA SER A 85 -9.04 -3.77 -9.53
C SER A 85 -9.47 -4.76 -8.44
N PHE A 86 -8.57 -5.13 -7.53
CA PHE A 86 -8.92 -5.96 -6.38
C PHE A 86 -9.95 -5.28 -5.47
N ALA A 87 -9.71 -4.02 -5.10
CA ALA A 87 -10.54 -3.32 -4.14
C ALA A 87 -11.97 -3.11 -4.68
N SER A 88 -12.10 -2.71 -5.94
CA SER A 88 -13.40 -2.50 -6.59
C SER A 88 -14.28 -3.75 -6.63
N ARG A 89 -13.68 -4.95 -6.64
CA ARG A 89 -14.40 -6.23 -6.75
C ARG A 89 -14.71 -6.86 -5.40
N ASN A 90 -13.83 -6.65 -4.41
CA ASN A 90 -13.83 -7.49 -3.21
C ASN A 90 -14.04 -6.70 -1.91
N ILE A 91 -13.57 -5.46 -1.80
CA ILE A 91 -13.41 -4.81 -0.48
C ILE A 91 -14.73 -4.39 0.17
N MET A 92 -15.80 -4.23 -0.59
CA MET A 92 -17.11 -3.85 -0.04
C MET A 92 -17.71 -4.89 0.92
N SER A 93 -17.27 -6.15 0.86
CA SER A 93 -17.72 -7.19 1.80
C SER A 93 -16.85 -7.32 3.07
N ALA A 94 -15.76 -6.56 3.15
CA ALA A 94 -14.88 -6.56 4.32
C ALA A 94 -15.49 -5.76 5.48
N ASP A 95 -14.96 -5.96 6.69
CA ASP A 95 -15.36 -5.15 7.83
C ASP A 95 -14.95 -3.67 7.66
N SER A 96 -15.42 -2.82 8.59
CA SER A 96 -15.27 -1.37 8.47
C SER A 96 -13.82 -0.89 8.56
N LEU A 97 -12.99 -1.58 9.34
CA LEU A 97 -11.59 -1.23 9.52
C LEU A 97 -10.79 -1.61 8.28
N VAL A 98 -10.98 -2.83 7.76
CA VAL A 98 -10.33 -3.26 6.50
C VAL A 98 -10.66 -2.28 5.37
N ARG A 99 -11.94 -1.92 5.19
CA ARG A 99 -12.36 -0.93 4.18
C ARG A 99 -11.64 0.40 4.35
N LEU A 100 -11.60 0.94 5.57
CA LEU A 100 -10.91 2.21 5.85
C LEU A 100 -9.41 2.12 5.51
N ILE A 101 -8.71 1.12 6.03
CA ILE A 101 -7.26 0.97 5.80
C ILE A 101 -6.95 0.75 4.33
N TYR A 102 -7.74 -0.04 3.61
CA TYR A 102 -7.55 -0.22 2.17
C TYR A 102 -7.66 1.09 1.41
N ALA A 103 -8.70 1.87 1.68
CA ALA A 103 -8.88 3.16 1.01
C ALA A 103 -7.69 4.10 1.27
N GLU A 104 -7.22 4.20 2.52
CA GLU A 104 -6.07 5.03 2.86
C GLU A 104 -4.79 4.57 2.15
N LYS A 105 -4.49 3.28 2.19
CA LYS A 105 -3.31 2.73 1.52
C LYS A 105 -3.39 2.88 0.01
N MET A 106 -4.57 2.78 -0.58
CA MET A 106 -4.78 3.09 -1.99
C MET A 106 -4.42 4.54 -2.31
N LEU A 107 -4.82 5.51 -1.48
CA LEU A 107 -4.47 6.91 -1.70
C LEU A 107 -2.96 7.15 -1.61
N GLU A 108 -2.27 6.51 -0.66
CA GLU A 108 -0.81 6.58 -0.56
C GLU A 108 -0.09 5.94 -1.76
N ILE A 109 -0.59 4.80 -2.25
CA ILE A 109 -0.06 4.13 -3.44
C ILE A 109 -0.22 5.02 -4.67
N ILE A 110 -1.42 5.61 -4.87
CA ILE A 110 -1.70 6.54 -5.97
C ILE A 110 -0.77 7.75 -5.89
N ARG A 111 -0.64 8.35 -4.71
CA ARG A 111 0.23 9.51 -4.46
C ARG A 111 1.69 9.20 -4.77
N SER A 112 2.16 8.02 -4.39
CA SER A 112 3.54 7.58 -4.66
C SER A 112 3.84 7.40 -6.15
N HIS A 113 2.80 7.27 -6.99
CA HIS A 113 2.93 7.08 -8.44
C HIS A 113 2.47 8.30 -9.25
N ASN A 114 2.27 9.48 -8.65
CA ASN A 114 1.65 10.62 -9.36
C ASN A 114 2.42 11.05 -10.62
N GLN A 115 3.72 10.76 -10.70
CA GLN A 115 4.59 11.14 -11.81
C GLN A 115 4.50 10.18 -13.00
N VAL A 116 4.04 8.95 -12.77
CA VAL A 116 4.05 7.85 -13.76
C VAL A 116 2.67 7.31 -14.08
N ILE A 117 1.67 7.61 -13.26
CA ILE A 117 0.29 7.17 -13.46
C ILE A 117 -0.39 7.99 -14.57
N THR A 118 -1.24 7.34 -15.37
CA THR A 118 -2.09 8.05 -16.34
C THR A 118 -3.23 8.77 -15.62
N LYS A 119 -3.79 9.82 -16.25
CA LYS A 119 -4.96 10.51 -15.70
C LYS A 119 -6.14 9.57 -15.56
N GLU A 120 -6.36 8.71 -16.53
CA GLU A 120 -7.45 7.72 -16.52
C GLU A 120 -7.33 6.78 -15.30
N LEU A 121 -6.12 6.25 -15.05
CA LEU A 121 -5.87 5.35 -13.92
C LEU A 121 -5.94 6.09 -12.58
N LEU A 122 -5.48 7.35 -12.51
CA LEU A 122 -5.65 8.22 -11.34
C LEU A 122 -7.14 8.38 -10.99
N PHE A 123 -7.95 8.80 -11.97
CA PHE A 123 -9.39 8.99 -11.75
C PHE A 123 -10.09 7.69 -11.33
N GLN A 124 -9.75 6.57 -11.97
CA GLN A 124 -10.31 5.27 -11.63
C GLN A 124 -9.94 4.84 -10.20
N GLY A 125 -8.65 4.91 -9.85
CA GLY A 125 -8.17 4.57 -8.51
C GLY A 125 -8.81 5.45 -7.43
N CYS A 126 -8.84 6.77 -7.64
CA CYS A 126 -9.50 7.71 -6.74
C CYS A 126 -11.00 7.45 -6.60
N LYS A 127 -11.70 7.14 -7.71
CA LYS A 127 -13.12 6.78 -7.67
C LYS A 127 -13.37 5.56 -6.78
N VAL A 128 -12.56 4.51 -6.91
CA VAL A 128 -12.68 3.31 -6.07
C VAL A 128 -12.43 3.64 -4.60
N ALA A 129 -11.39 4.42 -4.30
CA ALA A 129 -11.10 4.84 -2.93
C ALA A 129 -12.26 5.65 -2.32
N VAL A 130 -12.83 6.61 -3.05
CA VAL A 130 -14.00 7.39 -2.60
C VAL A 130 -15.19 6.49 -2.32
N GLN A 131 -15.50 5.55 -3.22
CA GLN A 131 -16.61 4.62 -3.02
C GLN A 131 -16.44 3.82 -1.72
N ILE A 132 -15.22 3.35 -1.41
CA ILE A 132 -14.94 2.62 -0.17
C ILE A 132 -15.12 3.55 1.03
N LEU A 133 -14.63 4.79 0.97
CA LEU A 133 -14.74 5.75 2.08
C LEU A 133 -16.18 6.19 2.35
N GLU A 134 -16.98 6.39 1.30
CA GLU A 134 -18.41 6.69 1.41
C GLU A 134 -19.19 5.51 2.02
N ASP A 135 -18.85 4.29 1.61
CA ASP A 135 -19.43 3.07 2.19
C ASP A 135 -19.02 2.89 3.65
N VAL A 136 -17.77 3.19 3.98
CA VAL A 136 -17.30 3.29 5.37
C VAL A 136 -18.15 4.28 6.14
N ILE A 137 -18.46 5.46 5.62
CA ILE A 137 -19.26 6.47 6.35
C ILE A 137 -20.71 6.01 6.55
N SER A 138 -21.32 5.47 5.50
CA SER A 138 -22.76 5.19 5.43
C SER A 138 -23.18 3.89 6.12
N GLN A 139 -22.31 2.88 6.17
CA GLN A 139 -22.63 1.59 6.79
C GLN A 139 -22.42 1.57 8.31
N PRO A 140 -23.14 0.71 9.05
CA PRO A 140 -22.87 0.46 10.46
C PRO A 140 -21.43 0.02 10.74
N LEU A 141 -20.97 0.25 11.96
CA LEU A 141 -19.68 -0.27 12.41
C LEU A 141 -19.76 -1.79 12.58
N VAL A 142 -19.13 -2.51 11.66
CA VAL A 142 -18.86 -3.95 11.74
C VAL A 142 -17.36 -4.15 11.85
N ILE A 143 -16.91 -4.99 12.78
CA ILE A 143 -15.52 -5.28 13.07
C ILE A 143 -15.37 -6.79 13.28
N ASP A 144 -14.46 -7.40 12.53
CA ASP A 144 -14.16 -8.83 12.64
C ASP A 144 -13.24 -9.10 13.86
N PRO A 145 -13.26 -10.32 14.41
CA PRO A 145 -12.37 -10.68 15.52
C PRO A 145 -10.90 -10.46 15.17
N GLY A 146 -10.16 -9.79 16.06
CA GLY A 146 -8.75 -9.44 15.84
C GLY A 146 -8.53 -8.06 15.20
N HIS A 147 -9.57 -7.35 14.78
CA HIS A 147 -9.48 -6.01 14.20
C HIS A 147 -9.74 -4.92 15.25
N GLU A 148 -8.78 -4.72 16.14
CA GLU A 148 -8.92 -3.80 17.26
C GLU A 148 -8.79 -2.33 16.83
N LEU A 149 -9.89 -1.57 16.86
CA LEU A 149 -9.90 -0.13 16.51
C LEU A 149 -8.81 0.68 17.23
N LYS A 150 -8.53 0.35 18.49
CA LYS A 150 -7.55 1.06 19.33
C LYS A 150 -6.13 0.96 18.78
N GLU A 151 -5.77 -0.14 18.13
CA GLU A 151 -4.45 -0.32 17.50
C GLU A 151 -4.24 0.66 16.34
N HIS A 152 -5.34 1.17 15.77
CA HIS A 152 -5.36 2.16 14.71
C HIS A 152 -5.71 3.57 15.19
N ASN A 153 -5.63 3.83 16.51
CA ASN A 153 -6.01 5.10 17.14
C ASN A 153 -7.47 5.50 16.90
N LEU A 154 -8.36 4.54 16.67
CA LEU A 154 -9.79 4.74 16.50
C LEU A 154 -10.53 4.38 17.79
N LYS A 155 -11.41 5.28 18.24
CA LYS A 155 -12.20 5.06 19.47
C LYS A 155 -13.53 4.39 19.19
N ASP A 156 -14.17 4.79 18.10
CA ASP A 156 -15.53 4.41 17.77
C ASP A 156 -15.82 4.67 16.28
N LYS A 157 -17.07 4.44 15.90
CA LYS A 157 -17.61 4.73 14.57
C LYS A 157 -17.43 6.19 14.15
N ARG A 158 -17.56 7.15 15.08
CA ARG A 158 -17.43 8.57 14.75
C ARG A 158 -16.00 8.91 14.35
N ALA A 159 -15.01 8.36 15.07
CA ALA A 159 -13.60 8.51 14.72
C ALA A 159 -13.29 7.90 13.35
N LEU A 160 -13.82 6.71 13.08
CA LEU A 160 -13.66 6.02 11.80
C LEU A 160 -14.29 6.81 10.63
N ASN A 161 -15.50 7.34 10.81
CA ASN A 161 -16.14 8.21 9.80
C ASN A 161 -15.37 9.52 9.58
N SER A 162 -14.84 10.12 10.65
CA SER A 162 -14.03 11.34 10.53
C SER A 162 -12.78 11.11 9.69
N ARG A 163 -12.13 9.96 9.86
CA ARG A 163 -10.93 9.58 9.11
C ARG A 163 -11.28 9.25 7.65
N ALA A 164 -12.40 8.57 7.42
CA ALA A 164 -12.90 8.35 6.08
C ALA A 164 -13.21 9.66 5.33
N GLN A 165 -13.83 10.63 6.01
CA GLN A 165 -14.09 11.95 5.45
C GLN A 165 -12.80 12.68 5.09
N GLN A 166 -11.76 12.59 5.93
CA GLN A 166 -10.46 13.16 5.61
C GLN A 166 -9.89 12.54 4.32
N GLY A 167 -9.98 11.22 4.16
CA GLY A 167 -9.58 10.55 2.92
C GLY A 167 -10.30 11.07 1.67
N ILE A 168 -11.60 11.38 1.78
CA ILE A 168 -12.38 11.98 0.67
C ILE A 168 -11.84 13.37 0.32
N GLU A 169 -11.48 14.19 1.32
CA GLU A 169 -10.86 15.49 1.07
C GLU A 169 -9.47 15.35 0.43
N GLU A 170 -8.68 14.36 0.83
CA GLU A 170 -7.38 14.07 0.22
C GLU A 170 -7.50 13.68 -1.27
N VAL A 171 -8.55 12.96 -1.65
CA VAL A 171 -8.83 12.65 -3.06
C VAL A 171 -9.04 13.91 -3.88
N LYS A 172 -9.74 14.92 -3.34
CA LYS A 172 -9.93 16.20 -4.04
C LYS A 172 -8.60 16.90 -4.29
N VAL A 173 -7.63 16.77 -3.38
CA VAL A 173 -6.29 17.31 -3.59
C VAL A 173 -5.55 16.53 -4.68
N LEU A 174 -5.59 15.20 -4.65
CA LEU A 174 -4.90 14.34 -5.63
C LEU A 174 -5.40 14.50 -7.07
N ILE A 175 -6.70 14.72 -7.26
CA ILE A 175 -7.28 14.90 -8.59
C ILE A 175 -6.92 16.28 -9.18
N ASN A 176 -6.66 17.27 -8.31
CA ASN A 176 -6.35 18.64 -8.70
C ASN A 176 -4.84 18.96 -8.70
N SER A 177 -3.99 17.99 -8.34
CA SER A 177 -2.52 18.09 -8.39
C SER A 177 -1.97 17.71 -9.75
#